data_AF-A0A7X5L6J1-F1
#
_entry.id   AF-A0A7X5L6J1-F1
#
_cell.length_a   1.000
_cell.length_b   1.000
_cell.length_c   1.000
_cell.angle_alpha   90.00
_cell.angle_beta   90.00
_cell.angle_gamma   90.00
#
_symmetry.space_group_name_H-M   'P 1'
#
loop_
_entity.id
_entity.type
_entity.pdbx_description
1 polymer ?
#
loop_
_entity_poly.entity_id
_entity_poly.type
_entity_poly.pdbx_seq_one_letter_code
_entity_poly.pdbx_strand_id
1 'polypeptide(L)'
;MKRIIYVKGILLVFATVFLYMGITVSCKGEMEDLPQTFEEETSIIATEVPSAYEAELYVEQEISELAEYEDYICEKSKGQAYLEVWCNRTEPIALYDNNQTFFGYYYPVFADEKWKDHTITWDSFYVREDFREILWCDVVERGFYSLEEWRGSSRYRDRMERIGRGKVEN
;
A
#
# COMPACT_ATOMS: atom_id res chain seq x y z
N MET A 1 6.91 -19.87 -12.07
CA MET A 1 7.70 -19.58 -13.31
C MET A 1 8.07 -18.12 -13.24
N LYS A 2 9.35 -17.74 -13.33
CA LYS A 2 9.75 -16.33 -13.20
C LYS A 2 9.11 -15.46 -14.31
N ARG A 3 8.31 -14.47 -13.94
CA ARG A 3 7.72 -13.49 -14.86
C ARG A 3 8.37 -12.14 -14.58
N ILE A 4 9.34 -11.75 -15.40
CA ILE A 4 9.86 -10.37 -15.37
C ILE A 4 8.87 -9.55 -16.22
N ILE A 5 8.37 -8.45 -15.66
CA ILE A 5 7.34 -7.60 -16.27
C ILE A 5 7.88 -6.17 -16.29
N TYR A 6 7.72 -5.49 -17.41
CA TYR A 6 8.23 -4.14 -17.62
C TYR A 6 7.08 -3.13 -17.67
N VAL A 7 7.29 -1.97 -17.03
CA VAL A 7 6.45 -0.79 -17.21
C VAL A 7 6.99 0.01 -18.39
N LYS A 8 6.19 0.17 -19.45
CA LYS A 8 6.57 1.01 -20.61
C LYS A 8 6.63 2.48 -20.16
N GLY A 9 7.84 3.05 -20.08
CA GLY A 9 8.03 4.50 -20.21
C GLY A 9 8.43 5.33 -18.98
N ILE A 10 9.07 4.80 -17.93
CA ILE A 10 9.64 5.66 -16.86
C ILE A 10 11.04 5.20 -16.45
N LEU A 11 12.01 6.10 -16.58
CA LEU A 11 13.31 6.07 -15.92
C LEU A 11 13.05 6.21 -14.40
N LEU A 12 13.08 5.10 -13.65
CA LEU A 12 12.94 5.09 -12.19
C LEU A 12 14.19 5.72 -11.55
N VAL A 13 14.19 7.04 -11.39
CA VAL A 13 15.11 7.74 -10.50
C VAL A 13 14.50 7.68 -9.10
N PHE A 14 14.87 6.66 -8.31
CA PHE A 14 14.59 6.62 -6.88
C PHE A 14 15.52 7.59 -6.15
N ALA A 15 15.17 8.87 -6.18
CA ALA A 15 15.75 9.85 -5.27
C ALA A 15 14.70 10.94 -5.05
N THR A 16 13.95 10.86 -3.94
CA THR A 16 13.14 11.98 -3.48
C THR A 16 13.12 11.98 -1.96
N VAL A 17 14.12 12.68 -1.41
CA VAL A 17 14.05 13.28 -0.07
C VAL A 17 12.97 14.35 -0.16
N PHE A 18 11.82 14.14 0.48
CA PHE A 18 10.81 15.17 0.66
C PHE A 18 10.81 15.66 2.10
N LEU A 19 11.36 16.85 2.30
CA LEU A 19 11.17 17.69 3.48
C LEU A 19 9.69 18.11 3.55
N TYR A 20 8.92 17.57 4.49
CA TYR A 20 7.55 18.02 4.74
C TYR A 20 7.58 19.32 5.57
N MET A 21 7.15 20.44 4.97
CA MET A 21 6.65 21.60 5.70
C MET A 21 5.30 21.24 6.30
N GLY A 22 5.19 21.38 7.62
CA GLY A 22 4.01 21.01 8.36
C GLY A 22 2.83 21.96 8.19
N ILE A 23 1.64 21.42 8.46
CA ILE A 23 0.54 22.16 9.04
C ILE A 23 -0.05 21.28 10.15
N THR A 24 0.05 21.78 11.38
CA THR A 24 -0.65 21.26 12.57
C THR A 24 -1.86 22.17 12.85
N VAL A 25 -3.07 21.62 12.93
CA VAL A 25 -4.22 22.26 13.61
C VAL A 25 -5.11 21.11 14.12
N SER A 26 -4.98 20.68 15.38
CA SER A 26 -5.59 21.23 16.62
C SER A 26 -7.09 20.97 16.74
N CYS A 27 -7.45 19.87 17.41
CA CYS A 27 -8.81 19.59 17.87
C CYS A 27 -9.11 20.38 19.17
N LYS A 28 -10.11 21.27 19.17
CA LYS A 28 -10.98 21.56 20.33
C LYS A 28 -12.07 22.58 19.99
N GLY A 29 -13.31 22.24 20.37
CA GLY A 29 -14.20 23.18 21.06
C GLY A 29 -15.48 23.63 20.36
N GLU A 30 -16.60 23.18 20.94
CA GLU A 30 -17.83 23.92 21.25
C GLU A 30 -18.99 23.99 20.25
N MET A 31 -20.17 23.91 20.87
CA MET A 31 -21.52 23.66 20.38
C MET A 31 -22.33 24.93 20.61
N GLU A 32 -22.99 25.48 19.60
CA GLU A 32 -24.06 26.48 19.74
C GLU A 32 -25.17 26.25 18.69
N ASP A 33 -26.39 26.59 19.10
CA ASP A 33 -27.71 26.16 18.63
C ASP A 33 -28.33 27.05 17.51
N LEU A 34 -28.95 26.39 16.50
CA LEU A 34 -30.19 26.71 15.75
C LEU A 34 -30.37 28.05 14.96
N PRO A 35 -31.38 28.20 14.06
CA PRO A 35 -32.09 27.25 13.17
C PRO A 35 -32.26 27.79 11.71
N GLN A 36 -32.56 26.92 10.72
CA GLN A 36 -33.66 27.09 9.73
C GLN A 36 -33.56 26.10 8.55
N THR A 37 -34.65 25.36 8.39
CA THR A 37 -35.22 24.79 7.15
C THR A 37 -34.46 25.08 5.85
N PHE A 38 -33.92 24.03 5.23
CA PHE A 38 -33.83 23.93 3.79
C PHE A 38 -34.05 22.49 3.36
N GLU A 39 -34.64 22.37 2.19
CA GLU A 39 -35.45 21.25 1.74
C GLU A 39 -34.67 19.94 1.56
N GLU A 40 -35.41 18.86 1.76
CA GLU A 40 -35.05 17.48 1.58
C GLU A 40 -34.77 17.20 0.10
N GLU A 41 -33.54 17.43 -0.35
CA GLU A 41 -33.00 16.79 -1.54
C GLU A 41 -31.81 15.93 -1.12
N THR A 42 -32.11 14.69 -0.72
CA THR A 42 -31.13 13.60 -0.63
C THR A 42 -30.69 13.21 -2.05
N SER A 43 -29.96 14.12 -2.69
CA SER A 43 -28.95 13.76 -3.67
C SER A 43 -27.86 13.02 -2.91
N ILE A 44 -28.00 11.71 -2.78
CA ILE A 44 -26.89 10.82 -2.47
C ILE A 44 -25.92 10.99 -3.65
N ILE A 45 -25.02 11.96 -3.56
CA ILE A 45 -23.77 11.91 -4.29
C ILE A 45 -23.11 10.67 -3.71
N ALA A 46 -23.24 9.55 -4.41
CA ALA A 46 -22.35 8.43 -4.20
C ALA A 46 -20.97 9.02 -4.47
N THR A 47 -20.27 9.42 -3.41
CA THR A 47 -18.88 9.79 -3.49
C THR A 47 -18.21 8.51 -3.98
N GLU A 48 -17.95 8.44 -5.29
CA GLU A 48 -17.22 7.33 -5.89
C GLU A 48 -15.93 7.20 -5.08
N VAL A 49 -15.84 6.13 -4.30
CA VAL A 49 -14.62 5.84 -3.56
C VAL A 49 -13.55 5.68 -4.63
N PRO A 50 -12.43 6.44 -4.58
CA PRO A 50 -11.41 6.32 -5.59
C PRO A 50 -10.93 4.87 -5.66
N SER A 51 -10.92 4.28 -6.85
CA SER A 51 -10.51 2.88 -7.07
C SER A 51 -9.11 2.57 -6.55
N ALA A 52 -8.25 3.58 -6.43
CA ALA A 52 -6.95 3.49 -5.75
C ALA A 52 -7.07 3.14 -4.26
N TYR A 53 -8.02 3.75 -3.55
CA TYR A 53 -8.30 3.43 -2.14
C TYR A 53 -8.92 2.03 -2.00
N GLU A 54 -9.78 1.62 -2.94
CA GLU A 54 -10.27 0.24 -2.98
C GLU A 54 -9.13 -0.77 -3.16
N ALA A 55 -8.08 -0.42 -3.91
CA ALA A 55 -6.90 -1.27 -4.08
C ALA A 55 -6.08 -1.39 -2.80
N GLU A 56 -5.96 -0.31 -2.02
CA GLU A 56 -5.33 -0.34 -0.68
C GLU A 56 -6.08 -1.30 0.24
N LEU A 57 -7.41 -1.13 0.35
CA LEU A 57 -8.26 -1.98 1.17
C LEU A 57 -8.21 -3.45 0.73
N TYR A 58 -8.19 -3.71 -0.58
CA TYR A 58 -8.11 -5.06 -1.11
C TYR A 58 -6.80 -5.76 -0.73
N VAL A 59 -5.68 -5.02 -0.72
CA VAL A 59 -4.39 -5.54 -0.24
C VAL A 59 -4.44 -5.87 1.26
N GLU A 60 -4.99 -4.97 2.07
CA GLU A 60 -5.14 -5.22 3.52
C GLU A 60 -6.02 -6.44 3.82
N GLN A 61 -7.07 -6.66 3.03
CA GLN A 61 -7.99 -7.79 3.19
C GLN A 61 -7.38 -9.13 2.78
N GLU A 62 -6.68 -9.18 1.65
CA GLU A 62 -6.14 -10.43 1.09
C GLU A 62 -4.78 -10.83 1.69
N ILE A 63 -4.08 -9.89 2.32
CA ILE A 63 -2.75 -10.10 2.92
C ILE A 63 -2.84 -9.90 4.43
N SER A 64 -3.42 -10.90 5.11
CA SER A 64 -3.55 -10.92 6.57
C SER A 64 -2.22 -10.74 7.32
N GLU A 65 -1.09 -11.08 6.69
CA GLU A 65 0.25 -10.94 7.24
C GLU A 65 0.66 -9.48 7.51
N LEU A 66 -0.02 -8.51 6.88
CA LEU A 66 0.23 -7.09 7.11
C LEU A 66 -0.08 -6.67 8.56
N ALA A 67 -1.05 -7.31 9.22
CA ALA A 67 -1.30 -7.08 10.64
C ALA A 67 -0.07 -7.46 11.50
N GLU A 68 0.60 -8.56 11.16
CA GLU A 68 1.84 -8.96 11.85
C GLU A 68 3.01 -8.02 11.55
N TYR A 69 3.03 -7.42 10.36
CA TYR A 69 4.03 -6.39 10.03
C TYR A 69 3.82 -5.14 10.88
N GLU A 70 2.56 -4.68 10.99
CA GLU A 70 2.19 -3.50 11.77
C GLU A 70 2.57 -3.67 13.24
N ASP A 71 2.18 -4.80 13.85
CA ASP A 71 2.52 -5.14 15.23
C ASP A 71 4.04 -5.08 15.46
N TYR A 72 4.80 -5.75 14.60
CA TYR A 72 6.26 -5.79 14.71
C TYR A 72 6.91 -4.40 14.49
N ILE A 73 6.42 -3.62 13.53
CA ILE A 73 6.91 -2.25 13.28
C ILE A 73 6.66 -1.39 14.52
N CYS A 74 5.45 -1.42 15.07
CA CYS A 74 5.07 -0.66 16.24
C CYS A 74 5.94 -1.06 17.45
N GLU A 75 6.10 -2.35 17.72
CA GLU A 75 6.88 -2.87 18.84
C GLU A 75 8.36 -2.50 18.72
N LYS A 76 8.99 -2.83 17.59
CA LYS A 76 10.43 -2.59 17.37
C LYS A 76 10.77 -1.09 17.38
N SER A 77 9.89 -0.26 16.83
CA SER A 77 10.07 1.20 16.81
C SER A 77 9.67 1.87 18.12
N LYS A 78 9.07 1.14 19.08
CA LYS A 78 8.46 1.70 20.30
C LYS A 78 7.40 2.76 19.98
N GLY A 79 6.59 2.48 18.97
CA GLY A 79 5.51 3.35 18.48
C GLY A 79 5.97 4.57 17.68
N GLN A 80 7.24 4.61 17.25
CA GLN A 80 7.77 5.71 16.43
C GLN A 80 7.49 5.55 14.94
N ALA A 81 7.14 4.34 14.51
CA ALA A 81 6.75 4.01 13.15
C ALA A 81 5.46 3.21 13.13
N TYR A 82 4.77 3.24 11.99
CA TYR A 82 3.56 2.47 11.71
C TYR A 82 3.62 1.91 10.28
N LEU A 83 2.78 0.91 10.01
CA LEU A 83 2.60 0.40 8.66
C LEU A 83 1.58 1.28 7.92
N GLU A 84 1.92 1.72 6.71
CA GLU A 84 1.03 2.43 5.81
C GLU A 84 0.87 1.61 4.53
N VAL A 85 -0.36 1.21 4.21
CA VAL A 85 -0.71 0.64 2.91
C VAL A 85 -1.30 1.75 2.07
N TRP A 86 -0.67 2.06 0.94
CA TRP A 86 -1.12 3.18 0.10
C TRP A 86 -0.84 2.95 -1.38
N CYS A 87 -1.68 3.53 -2.23
CA CYS A 87 -1.56 3.53 -3.68
C CYS A 87 -1.01 4.87 -4.14
N ASN A 88 0.07 4.87 -4.92
CA ASN A 88 0.69 6.12 -5.38
C ASN A 88 0.09 6.69 -6.67
N ARG A 89 -1.01 6.12 -7.14
CA ARG A 89 -1.72 6.52 -8.36
C ARG A 89 -3.22 6.46 -8.21
N THR A 90 -3.91 7.35 -8.89
CA THR A 90 -5.37 7.31 -9.05
C THR A 90 -5.81 6.36 -10.16
N GLU A 91 -4.95 6.16 -11.17
CA GLU A 91 -5.23 5.35 -12.36
C GLU A 91 -4.29 4.13 -12.44
N PRO A 92 -4.76 2.97 -12.91
CA PRO A 92 -3.95 1.78 -13.00
C PRO A 92 -2.96 1.88 -14.18
N ILE A 93 -1.86 1.14 -14.10
CA ILE A 93 -0.81 1.13 -15.13
C ILE A 93 -0.81 -0.17 -15.92
N ALA A 94 -0.54 -0.06 -17.22
CA ALA A 94 -0.37 -1.23 -18.07
C ALA A 94 0.91 -1.98 -17.72
N LEU A 95 0.78 -3.26 -17.38
CA LEU A 95 1.87 -4.19 -17.18
C LEU A 95 2.05 -5.08 -18.42
N TYR A 96 3.30 -5.43 -18.72
CA TYR A 96 3.67 -6.27 -19.86
C TYR A 96 4.69 -7.32 -19.43
N ASP A 97 4.54 -8.55 -19.88
CA ASP A 97 5.55 -9.59 -19.65
C ASP A 97 6.85 -9.33 -20.44
N ASN A 98 7.84 -10.21 -20.23
CA ASN A 98 9.11 -10.19 -20.95
C ASN A 98 9.00 -10.18 -22.48
N ASN A 99 7.93 -10.75 -23.02
CA ASN A 99 7.69 -10.85 -24.45
C ASN A 99 6.89 -9.64 -24.98
N GLN A 100 6.74 -8.59 -24.16
CA GLN A 100 5.88 -7.42 -24.42
C GLN A 100 4.40 -7.78 -24.60
N THR A 101 3.98 -8.94 -24.08
CA THR A 101 2.57 -9.31 -24.07
C THR A 101 1.88 -8.52 -22.98
N PHE A 102 0.80 -7.83 -23.35
CA PHE A 102 -0.01 -7.08 -22.39
C PHE A 102 -0.57 -8.03 -21.32
N PHE A 103 -0.35 -7.68 -20.06
CA PHE A 103 -0.66 -8.50 -18.90
C PHE A 103 -1.88 -7.98 -18.12
N GLY A 104 -2.24 -6.70 -18.28
CA GLY A 104 -3.39 -6.07 -17.62
C GLY A 104 -3.07 -4.67 -17.10
N TYR A 105 -4.08 -3.98 -16.58
CA TYR A 105 -3.94 -2.73 -15.85
C TYR A 105 -3.93 -2.97 -14.34
N TYR A 106 -2.98 -2.38 -13.63
CA TYR A 106 -2.76 -2.62 -12.21
C TYR A 106 -2.53 -1.33 -11.41
N TYR A 107 -3.13 -1.24 -10.23
CA TYR A 107 -2.84 -0.25 -9.21
C TYR A 107 -1.58 -0.63 -8.42
N PRO A 108 -0.52 0.21 -8.42
CA PRO A 108 0.65 -0.01 -7.58
C PRO A 108 0.38 0.38 -6.13
N VAL A 109 0.34 -0.61 -5.24
CA VAL A 109 0.08 -0.46 -3.81
C VAL A 109 1.33 -0.81 -3.02
N PHE A 110 1.72 0.01 -2.05
CA PHE A 110 2.95 -0.13 -1.29
C PHE A 110 2.64 -0.39 0.17
N ALA A 111 3.33 -1.36 0.77
CA ALA A 111 3.34 -1.59 2.21
C ALA A 111 4.61 -0.95 2.78
N ASP A 112 4.44 0.21 3.41
CA ASP A 112 5.51 1.08 3.84
C ASP A 112 5.60 1.15 5.37
N GLU A 113 6.81 1.03 5.90
CA GLU A 113 7.12 1.40 7.29
C GLU A 113 7.36 2.91 7.33
N LYS A 114 6.39 3.63 7.89
CA LYS A 114 6.34 5.09 7.92
C LYS A 114 6.94 5.62 9.22
N TRP A 115 8.03 6.39 9.08
CA TRP A 115 8.61 7.17 10.16
C TRP A 115 8.30 8.65 9.96
N LYS A 116 8.58 9.46 11.00
CA LYS A 116 8.40 10.91 10.92
C LYS A 116 9.27 11.57 9.84
N ASP A 117 10.48 11.05 9.61
CA ASP A 117 11.51 11.66 8.77
C ASP A 117 11.93 10.81 7.56
N HIS A 118 11.48 9.55 7.48
CA HIS A 118 11.77 8.66 6.36
C HIS A 118 10.67 7.61 6.16
N THR A 119 10.77 6.86 5.07
CA THR A 119 9.85 5.78 4.73
C THR A 119 10.66 4.61 4.20
N ILE A 120 10.34 3.40 4.65
CA ILE A 120 10.97 2.17 4.18
C ILE A 120 9.90 1.31 3.54
N THR A 121 9.98 1.09 2.23
CA THR A 121 9.06 0.18 1.53
C THR A 121 9.45 -1.27 1.80
N TRP A 122 8.53 -2.02 2.40
CA TRP A 122 8.74 -3.43 2.68
C TRP A 122 8.39 -4.28 1.47
N ASP A 123 7.21 -4.05 0.90
CA ASP A 123 6.70 -4.78 -0.25
C ASP A 123 5.96 -3.83 -1.20
N SER A 124 5.97 -4.21 -2.48
CA SER A 124 5.25 -3.50 -3.53
C SER A 124 4.30 -4.50 -4.18
N PHE A 125 3.01 -4.22 -4.08
CA PHE A 125 1.93 -5.00 -4.63
C PHE A 125 1.32 -4.31 -5.84
N TYR A 126 0.72 -5.09 -6.72
CA TYR A 126 0.06 -4.62 -7.91
C TYR A 126 -1.31 -5.29 -7.97
N VAL A 127 -2.35 -4.51 -7.74
CA VAL A 127 -3.74 -4.97 -7.72
C VAL A 127 -4.33 -4.78 -9.10
N ARG A 128 -4.87 -5.83 -9.70
CA ARG A 128 -5.50 -5.72 -11.02
C ARG A 128 -6.74 -4.82 -10.94
N GLU A 129 -7.03 -4.07 -12.00
CA GLU A 129 -8.14 -3.10 -12.03
C GLU A 129 -9.52 -3.69 -11.70
N ASP A 130 -9.70 -5.00 -11.85
CA ASP A 130 -10.94 -5.72 -11.54
C ASP A 130 -10.94 -6.39 -10.16
N PHE A 131 -9.91 -6.16 -9.33
CA PHE A 131 -9.76 -6.67 -7.96
C PHE A 131 -9.85 -8.21 -7.85
N ARG A 132 -9.28 -8.92 -8.83
CA ARG A 132 -9.24 -10.40 -8.83
C ARG A 132 -7.85 -10.99 -8.67
N GLU A 133 -6.83 -10.15 -8.64
CA GLU A 133 -5.45 -10.59 -8.64
C GLU A 133 -4.57 -9.55 -7.96
N ILE A 134 -3.68 -10.03 -7.10
CA ILE A 134 -2.59 -9.25 -6.52
C ILE A 134 -1.29 -9.91 -6.94
N LEU A 135 -0.40 -9.11 -7.53
CA LEU A 135 0.98 -9.50 -7.78
C LEU A 135 1.89 -8.83 -6.77
N TRP A 136 2.90 -9.54 -6.32
CA TRP A 136 4.02 -8.96 -5.60
C TRP A 136 5.17 -8.68 -6.57
N CYS A 137 5.75 -7.49 -6.49
CA CYS A 137 6.91 -7.08 -7.27
C CYS A 137 8.19 -7.27 -6.46
N ASP A 138 9.05 -8.17 -6.92
CA ASP A 138 10.41 -8.26 -6.42
C ASP A 138 11.22 -7.11 -7.02
N VAL A 139 11.50 -6.09 -6.22
CA VAL A 139 12.31 -4.93 -6.64
C VAL A 139 13.73 -5.30 -7.08
N VAL A 140 14.29 -6.42 -6.60
CA VAL A 140 15.65 -6.87 -6.93
C VAL A 140 15.63 -7.62 -8.25
N GLU A 141 14.73 -8.60 -8.39
CA GLU A 141 14.62 -9.39 -9.62
C GLU A 141 13.84 -8.68 -10.73
N ARG A 142 13.17 -7.57 -10.40
CA ARG A 142 12.19 -6.86 -11.26
C ARG A 142 11.12 -7.81 -11.82
N GLY A 143 10.76 -8.80 -11.01
CA GLY A 143 9.80 -9.85 -11.32
C GLY A 143 8.48 -9.61 -10.62
N PHE A 144 7.39 -10.07 -11.22
CA PHE A 144 6.07 -10.06 -10.63
C PHE A 144 5.64 -11.49 -10.39
N TYR A 145 5.14 -11.73 -9.20
CA TYR A 145 4.86 -13.05 -8.67
C TYR A 145 3.46 -13.05 -8.07
N SER A 146 2.77 -14.19 -8.11
CA SER A 146 1.52 -14.32 -7.36
C SER A 146 1.79 -14.20 -5.85
N LEU A 147 0.75 -13.93 -5.06
CA LEU A 147 0.88 -13.96 -3.60
C LEU A 147 1.37 -15.33 -3.08
N GLU A 148 0.99 -16.43 -3.72
CA GLU A 148 1.49 -17.76 -3.37
C GLU A 148 3.00 -17.91 -3.65
N GLU A 149 3.46 -17.44 -4.81
CA GLU A 149 4.90 -17.43 -5.13
C GLU A 149 5.68 -16.51 -4.18
N TRP A 150 5.11 -15.36 -3.79
CA TRP A 150 5.66 -14.47 -2.78
C TRP A 150 5.77 -15.13 -1.40
N ARG A 151 4.70 -15.78 -0.91
CA ARG A 151 4.70 -16.56 0.35
C ARG A 151 5.68 -17.74 0.31
N GLY A 152 5.95 -18.29 -0.87
CA GLY A 152 6.98 -19.31 -1.09
C GLY A 152 8.42 -18.76 -1.16
N SER A 153 8.60 -17.44 -1.27
CA SER A 153 9.92 -16.82 -1.46
C SER A 153 10.79 -16.91 -0.19
N SER A 154 12.11 -16.86 -0.36
CA SER A 154 13.03 -16.71 0.78
C SER A 154 12.83 -15.38 1.50
N ARG A 155 12.54 -14.31 0.77
CA ARG A 155 12.35 -12.97 1.34
C ARG A 155 11.16 -12.91 2.30
N TYR A 156 10.05 -13.54 1.93
CA TYR A 156 8.91 -13.72 2.83
C TYR A 156 9.29 -14.53 4.07
N ARG A 157 9.92 -15.70 3.88
CA ARG A 157 10.34 -16.57 4.99
C ARG A 157 11.28 -15.88 5.97
N ASP A 158 12.32 -15.22 5.47
CA ASP A 158 13.29 -14.48 6.29
C ASP A 158 12.62 -13.36 7.07
N ARG A 159 11.63 -12.68 6.47
CA ARG A 159 10.86 -11.63 7.15
C ARG A 159 9.98 -12.22 8.25
N MET A 160 9.20 -13.25 7.94
CA MET A 160 8.32 -13.86 8.94
C MET A 160 9.11 -14.49 10.08
N GLU A 161 10.31 -15.03 9.81
CA GLU A 161 11.21 -15.49 10.86
C GLU A 161 11.69 -14.34 11.76
N ARG A 162 12.05 -13.19 11.19
CA ARG A 162 12.43 -12.00 11.98
C ARG A 162 11.28 -11.48 12.84
N ILE A 163 10.07 -11.43 12.28
CA ILE A 163 8.86 -11.06 13.00
C ILE A 163 8.60 -12.05 14.14
N GLY A 164 8.70 -13.35 13.87
CA GLY A 164 8.52 -14.41 14.86
C GLY A 164 9.56 -14.38 15.98
N ARG A 165 10.84 -14.10 15.67
CA ARG A 165 11.90 -13.94 16.70
C ARG A 165 11.66 -12.72 17.58
N GLY A 166 11.18 -11.61 17.00
CA GLY A 166 10.80 -10.41 17.77
C GLY A 166 9.78 -10.70 18.87
N LYS A 167 8.84 -11.63 18.63
CA LYS A 167 7.84 -12.07 19.62
C LYS A 167 8.40 -12.91 20.77
N VAL A 168 9.61 -13.47 20.66
CA VAL A 168 10.21 -14.37 21.67
C VAL A 168 11.20 -13.63 22.58
N GLU A 169 11.77 -12.53 22.11
CA GLU A 169 12.81 -11.78 22.83
C GLU A 169 12.27 -10.64 23.72
N ASN A 170 10.96 -10.40 23.72
CA ASN A 170 10.26 -9.42 24.56
C ASN A 170 9.42 -10.10 25.66
#